data_AF-A7FS46-F1
#
_entry.id   AF-A7FS46-F1
#
_cell.length_a   1.000
_cell.length_b   1.000
_cell.length_c   1.000
_cell.angle_alpha   90.00
_cell.angle_beta   90.00
_cell.angle_gamma   90.00
#
_symmetry.space_group_name_H-M   'P 1'
#
loop_
_entity.id
_entity.type
_entity.pdbx_description
1 polymer ?
#
loop_
_entity_poly.entity_id
_entity_poly.type
_entity_poly.pdbx_seq_one_letter_code
_entity_poly.pdbx_strand_id
1 'polypeptide(L)' 'MDASRASQLINSRETDVYCKSEPVIIRSVDEYSKMATVESLNNGTTIMAPLNDIRDSGVINH' A
#
# COMPACT_ATOMS: atom_id res chain seq x y z
N MET A 1 6.19 -4.98 0.00
CA MET A 1 5.23 -5.76 0.82
C MET A 1 4.67 -6.91 -0.01
N ASP A 2 4.29 -8.04 0.58
CA ASP A 2 3.66 -9.15 -0.14
C ASP A 2 2.19 -8.87 -0.50
N ALA A 3 1.71 -9.50 -1.57
CA ALA A 3 0.35 -9.30 -2.09
C ALA A 3 -0.74 -9.64 -1.05
N SER A 4 -0.56 -10.72 -0.29
CA SER A 4 -1.52 -11.10 0.75
C SER A 4 -1.57 -10.08 1.90
N ARG A 5 -0.43 -9.50 2.29
CA ARG A 5 -0.37 -8.43 3.29
C ARG A 5 -1.03 -7.16 2.75
N ALA A 6 -0.78 -6.82 1.49
CA ALA A 6 -1.43 -5.69 0.82
C ALA A 6 -2.96 -5.83 0.82
N SER A 7 -3.45 -7.03 0.51
CA SER A 7 -4.89 -7.33 0.45
C SER A 7 -5.56 -7.20 1.82
N GLN A 8 -4.87 -7.60 2.90
CA GLN A 8 -5.37 -7.41 4.28
C GLN A 8 -5.46 -5.94 4.67
N LEU A 9 -4.64 -5.08 4.05
CA LEU A 9 -4.59 -3.66 4.34
C LEU A 9 -5.47 -2.82 3.39
N ILE A 10 -6.27 -3.44 2.52
CA ILE A 10 -7.22 -2.74 1.66
C ILE A 10 -8.23 -1.95 2.52
N ASN A 11 -8.31 -0.64 2.29
CA ASN A 11 -9.09 0.33 3.06
C ASN A 11 -8.79 0.32 4.58
N SER A 12 -7.73 -0.36 5.03
CA SER A 12 -7.31 -0.31 6.42
C SER A 12 -6.63 1.03 6.70
N ARG A 13 -7.01 1.66 7.80
CA ARG A 13 -6.36 2.84 8.37
C ARG A 13 -5.65 2.54 9.68
N GLU A 14 -5.64 1.28 10.09
CA GLU A 14 -5.02 0.83 11.34
C GLU A 14 -3.51 0.69 11.20
N THR A 15 -3.02 0.52 9.98
CA THR A 15 -1.60 0.43 9.67
C THR A 15 -1.22 1.54 8.70
N ASP A 16 -0.20 2.31 9.04
CA ASP A 16 0.36 3.30 8.13
C ASP A 16 1.04 2.61 6.96
N VAL A 17 0.54 2.89 5.76
CA VAL A 17 1.11 2.39 4.50
C VAL A 17 1.73 3.56 3.75
N TYR A 18 2.92 3.32 3.22
CA TYR A 18 3.69 4.30 2.47
C TYR A 18 4.02 3.76 1.09
N CYS A 19 3.90 4.62 0.07
CA CYS A 19 4.38 4.36 -1.28
C CYS A 19 5.42 5.41 -1.62
N LYS A 20 6.69 5.02 -1.82
CA LYS A 20 7.81 5.96 -2.09
C LYS A 20 7.91 7.12 -1.09
N SER A 21 7.75 6.82 0.21
CA SER A 21 7.74 7.78 1.31
C SER A 21 6.50 8.67 1.43
N GLU A 22 5.51 8.53 0.54
CA GLU A 22 4.22 9.22 0.67
C GLU A 22 3.22 8.32 1.41
N PRO A 23 2.47 8.86 2.39
CA PRO A 23 1.42 8.10 3.07
C PRO A 23 0.24 7.83 2.12
N VAL A 24 -0.18 6.57 2.04
CA VAL A 24 -1.23 6.11 1.12
C VAL A 24 -2.19 5.12 1.79
N ILE A 25 -3.39 4.98 1.21
CA ILE A 25 -4.34 3.90 1.51
C ILE A 25 -4.39 2.95 0.31
N ILE A 26 -4.28 1.64 0.57
CA ILE A 26 -4.48 0.63 -0.48
C ILE A 26 -5.98 0.54 -0.78
N ARG A 27 -6.37 0.73 -2.04
CA ARG A 27 -7.76 0.63 -2.50
C ARG A 27 -8.06 -0.70 -3.15
N SER A 28 -7.11 -1.24 -3.89
CA SER A 28 -7.22 -2.56 -4.52
C SER A 28 -5.83 -3.14 -4.77
N VAL A 29 -5.74 -4.46 -4.84
CA VAL A 29 -4.49 -5.19 -5.10
C VAL A 29 -4.70 -6.14 -6.27
N ASP A 30 -3.78 -6.13 -7.21
CA ASP A 30 -3.63 -7.12 -8.25
C ASP A 30 -2.45 -8.04 -7.90
N GLU A 31 -2.78 -9.21 -7.35
CA GLU A 31 -1.79 -10.20 -6.91
C GLU A 31 -1.05 -10.86 -8.08
N TYR A 32 -1.65 -10.88 -9.27
CA TYR A 32 -1.08 -11.45 -10.49
C TYR A 32 0.00 -10.54 -11.06
N SER A 33 -0.34 -9.26 -11.22
CA SER A 33 0.57 -8.23 -11.75
C SER A 33 1.54 -7.68 -10.69
N LYS A 34 1.36 -8.02 -9.41
CA LYS A 34 2.08 -7.44 -8.26
C LYS A 34 1.95 -5.92 -8.20
N MET A 35 0.77 -5.42 -8.54
CA MET A 35 0.42 -3.99 -8.52
C MET A 35 -0.67 -3.73 -7.48
N ALA A 36 -0.73 -2.52 -6.94
CA ALA A 36 -1.85 -2.07 -6.12
C ALA A 36 -2.25 -0.66 -6.51
N THR A 37 -3.56 -0.41 -6.48
CA THR A 37 -4.10 0.94 -6.55
C THR A 37 -4.03 1.53 -5.16
N VAL A 38 -3.28 2.61 -5.01
CA VAL A 38 -3.11 3.32 -3.76
C VAL A 38 -3.61 4.74 -3.90
N GLU A 39 -4.27 5.24 -2.86
CA GLU A 39 -4.74 6.62 -2.77
C GLU A 39 -3.82 7.41 -1.85
N SER A 40 -3.24 8.50 -2.35
CA SER A 40 -2.45 9.41 -1.52
C SER A 40 -3.32 10.07 -0.46
N LEU A 41 -2.88 9.99 0.80
CA LEU A 41 -3.55 10.67 1.91
C LEU A 41 -3.37 12.19 1.86
N ASN A 42 -2.34 12.67 1.17
CA ASN A 42 -2.03 14.10 1.06
C ASN A 42 -2.98 14.81 0.09
N ASN A 43 -3.21 14.22 -1.09
CA ASN A 43 -3.93 14.87 -2.20
C ASN A 43 -5.17 14.11 -2.67
N GLY A 44 -5.48 12.93 -2.12
CA GLY A 44 -6.59 12.08 -2.55
C GLY A 44 -6.43 11.47 -3.95
N THR A 45 -5.25 11.60 -4.56
CA THR A 45 -4.98 11.06 -5.90
C THR A 45 -4.74 9.57 -5.83
N THR A 46 -5.37 8.81 -6.72
CA THR A 46 -5.14 7.38 -6.88
C THR A 46 -4.08 7.11 -7.94
N ILE A 47 -3.12 6.24 -7.62
CA ILE A 47 -2.10 5.78 -8.55
C ILE A 47 -1.98 4.27 -8.47
N MET A 48 -1.56 3.64 -9.57
CA MET A 48 -1.15 2.25 -9.55
C MET A 48 0.36 2.19 -9.26
N ALA A 49 0.73 1.51 -8.18
CA ALA A 49 2.10 1.32 -7.76
C ALA A 49 2.43 -0.16 -7.63
N PRO A 50 3.66 -0.59 -7.97
CA PRO A 50 4.08 -1.96 -7.70
C PRO A 50 4.13 -2.21 -6.19
N LEU A 51 3.77 -3.42 -5.76
CA LEU A 51 3.76 -3.81 -4.34
C LEU A 51 5.12 -3.67 -3.65
N ASN A 52 6.21 -3.70 -4.42
CA ASN A 52 7.57 -3.49 -3.92
C ASN A 52 7.84 -2.04 -3.49
N ASP A 53 7.14 -1.07 -4.07
CA ASP A 53 7.24 0.35 -3.69
C ASP A 53 6.39 0.67 -2.46
N ILE A 54 5.52 -0.26 -2.06
CA ILE A 54 4.60 -0.12 -0.94
C ILE A 54 5.16 -0.83 0.29
N ARG A 55 5.18 -0.11 1.42
CA ARG A 55 5.68 -0.56 2.72
C ARG A 55 4.69 -0.21 3.81
N ASP A 56 4.46 -1.11 4.75
CA ASP A 56 3.74 -0.81 5.98
C ASP A 56 4.69 -0.54 7.15
N SER A 57 4.28 0.32 8.09
CA SER A 57 5.06 0.65 9.29
C SER A 57 5.36 -0.56 10.18
N GLY A 58 4.63 -1.66 10.01
CA GLY A 58 4.83 -2.92 10.73
C GLY A 58 6.14 -3.64 10.40
N VAL A 59 6.82 -3.29 9.31
CA VAL A 59 8.15 -3.85 8.96
C VAL A 59 9.25 -3.06 9.68
N ILE A 60 9.15 -2.96 11.01
CA ILE A 60 10.30 -2.73 11.86
C ILE A 60 10.87 -4.12 12.12
N ASN A 61 11.77 -4.58 11.25
CA ASN A 61 12.55 -5.79 11.52
C ASN A 61 13.27 -5.60 12.88
N HIS A 62 12.93 -6.44 13.85
CA HIS A 62 13.79 -6.73 15.00
C HIS A 62 14.51 -8.06 14.74
#